data_AF-A0A2U1D6Y1-F1
#
_entry.id   AF-A0A2U1D6Y1-F1
#
_cell.length_a   1.000
_cell.length_b   1.000
_cell.length_c   1.000
_cell.angle_alpha   90.00
_cell.angle_beta   90.00
_cell.angle_gamma   90.00
#
_symmetry.space_group_name_H-M   'P 1'
#
loop_
_entity.id
_entity.type
_entity.pdbx_description
1 polymer ?
#
loop_
_entity_poly.entity_id
_entity_poly.type
_entity_poly.pdbx_seq_one_letter_code
_entity_poly.pdbx_strand_id
1 'polypeptide(L)'
;MVYWDYNYKLSYVLKNNISQGKDMTKKNIIVVGAGFGGVFATKKLAKKLRAKKDYNIILIDKHSYMTYMTELHEVAAQRVMPGHVQEDLEHLFAHDTNVELVTAEVESIDKDNKTITTTRGTLPYEKLIISVGGQSNDFGTPGVKEFGFELWSMEESLRIRQQIENIVAQGAAESDPKRREQLLTIAVVGSGFTGAELMGEFIDQRKVLAQTYKLDESEIKLVLLEAGDAILRMLSDRRLADKAYQYMVNNGVDLRMNSKVTGVDENGVIFDDGSTLPTKSLIWTAGVKAKSAVADWGFKTGRGGRIEVDDYMHAINDDEQVNKDIYAAGDTISYVDEKTGPVPQTVEGAENAAKTASNNILNDLGLVADAKTFADLVKYHGYAVSIGSHYTVASLMKNWNFSGFFASLAKHGINLYFYSQIRSGYSIFHYMLDEFFRTANGRNPFRGTISRQGNVLWATPLRIFLGVFWILAAVESLGHLGNFYWQGGLASFLEIIAGAGLLIGLFTWSAGILSILLALAAWIFNGFDISQLFIIFGSLAVMNGSGRGFGVDFFAVPLLQKIFGKAWYGQSKSQYDDLDK
;
A
#
# COMPACT_ATOMS: atom_id res chain seq x y z
N MET A 1 9.87 -13.87 19.59
CA MET A 1 8.79 -14.72 19.02
C MET A 1 9.20 -14.97 17.57
N VAL A 2 9.41 -16.23 17.21
CA VAL A 2 10.13 -16.66 16.00
C VAL A 2 9.47 -16.07 14.75
N TYR A 3 10.16 -15.13 14.10
CA TYR A 3 9.82 -14.69 12.75
C TYR A 3 9.96 -15.93 11.86
N TRP A 4 8.86 -16.35 11.25
CA TRP A 4 8.92 -17.32 10.16
C TRP A 4 9.72 -16.67 9.04
N ASP A 5 10.96 -17.14 8.94
CA ASP A 5 11.90 -16.89 7.88
C ASP A 5 11.26 -17.42 6.59
N TYR A 6 10.45 -16.58 5.94
CA TYR A 6 10.07 -16.75 4.55
C TYR A 6 11.32 -16.47 3.71
N ASN A 7 12.26 -17.41 3.76
CA ASN A 7 13.17 -17.68 2.66
C ASN A 7 12.29 -18.09 1.48
N TYR A 8 11.73 -17.09 0.78
CA TYR A 8 11.30 -17.26 -0.59
C TYR A 8 12.54 -17.68 -1.36
N LYS A 9 12.64 -18.98 -1.63
CA LYS A 9 13.43 -19.48 -2.74
C LYS A 9 12.88 -18.81 -4.00
N LEU A 10 13.40 -17.63 -4.33
CA LEU A 10 13.50 -17.15 -5.70
C LEU A 10 14.48 -18.07 -6.45
N SER A 11 14.13 -19.35 -6.57
CA SER A 11 14.71 -20.21 -7.59
C SER A 11 13.92 -19.99 -8.87
N TYR A 12 14.02 -18.78 -9.44
CA TYR A 12 13.61 -18.58 -10.81
C TYR A 12 14.72 -19.17 -11.66
N VAL A 13 14.38 -20.22 -12.39
CA VAL A 13 15.15 -20.64 -13.55
C VAL A 13 15.05 -19.49 -14.55
N LEU A 14 15.98 -18.54 -14.45
CA LEU A 14 16.21 -17.56 -15.51
C LEU A 14 16.34 -18.38 -16.79
N LYS A 15 15.43 -18.20 -17.75
CA LYS A 15 15.67 -18.71 -19.09
C LYS A 15 17.00 -18.11 -19.54
N ASN A 16 18.01 -18.98 -19.56
CA ASN A 16 19.35 -18.64 -19.99
C ASN A 16 19.27 -18.31 -21.48
N ASN A 17 19.87 -17.17 -21.81
CA ASN A 17 20.12 -16.62 -23.13
C ASN A 17 18.92 -15.95 -23.83
N ILE A 18 19.09 -14.65 -24.13
CA ILE A 18 18.66 -14.11 -25.42
C ILE A 18 19.49 -14.90 -26.45
N SER A 19 19.06 -16.11 -26.80
CA SER A 19 19.87 -17.02 -27.61
C SER A 19 19.99 -16.48 -29.04
N GLN A 20 21.19 -16.65 -29.61
CA GLN A 20 21.55 -16.46 -31.02
C GLN A 20 20.78 -17.39 -32.00
N GLY A 21 19.48 -17.62 -31.77
CA GLY A 21 18.67 -18.55 -32.53
C GLY A 21 17.17 -18.23 -32.50
N LYS A 22 16.79 -16.97 -32.25
CA LYS A 22 15.40 -16.56 -32.39
C LYS A 22 15.07 -16.20 -33.83
N ASP A 23 13.83 -16.50 -34.19
CA ASP A 23 13.26 -16.26 -35.51
C ASP A 23 13.25 -14.75 -35.81
N MET A 24 14.32 -14.29 -36.49
CA MET A 24 14.52 -12.92 -36.95
C MET A 24 13.43 -12.43 -37.92
N THR A 25 12.48 -13.30 -38.30
CA THR A 25 11.35 -12.95 -39.18
C THR A 25 10.21 -12.23 -38.47
N LYS A 26 10.15 -12.26 -37.13
CA LYS A 26 9.09 -11.58 -36.38
C LYS A 26 9.42 -10.11 -36.10
N LYS A 27 8.40 -9.26 -36.25
CA LYS A 27 8.44 -7.83 -35.93
C LYS A 27 8.31 -7.63 -34.42
N ASN A 28 9.39 -7.18 -33.77
CA ASN A 28 9.40 -6.98 -32.33
C ASN A 28 8.83 -5.62 -31.95
N ILE A 29 7.89 -5.59 -31.01
CA ILE A 29 7.47 -4.39 -30.30
C ILE A 29 8.07 -4.46 -28.91
N ILE A 30 9.06 -3.61 -28.64
CA ILE A 30 9.79 -3.63 -27.36
C ILE A 30 9.17 -2.60 -26.43
N VAL A 31 8.93 -3.01 -25.19
CA VAL A 31 8.47 -2.14 -24.09
C VAL A 31 9.53 -2.19 -23.00
N VAL A 32 10.07 -1.02 -22.63
CA VAL A 32 11.12 -0.90 -21.62
C VAL A 32 10.52 -0.33 -20.33
N GLY A 33 10.66 -1.07 -19.25
CA GLY A 33 10.08 -0.80 -17.94
C GLY A 33 8.73 -1.50 -17.75
N ALA A 34 8.61 -2.30 -16.70
CA ALA A 34 7.41 -3.05 -16.31
C ALA A 34 6.68 -2.40 -15.12
N GLY A 35 6.71 -1.07 -15.04
CA GLY A 35 5.81 -0.31 -14.16
C GLY A 35 4.41 -0.16 -14.75
N PHE A 36 3.62 0.76 -14.18
CA PHE A 36 2.25 1.06 -14.63
C PHE A 36 2.12 1.29 -16.14
N GLY A 37 2.94 2.17 -16.73
CA GLY A 37 2.86 2.46 -18.17
C GLY A 37 3.15 1.23 -19.04
N GLY A 38 4.27 0.55 -18.79
CA GLY A 38 4.71 -0.57 -19.62
C GLY A 38 3.83 -1.80 -19.50
N VAL A 39 3.33 -2.13 -18.30
CA VAL A 39 2.40 -3.25 -18.12
C VAL A 39 1.07 -2.97 -18.83
N PHE A 40 0.52 -1.76 -18.74
CA PHE A 40 -0.71 -1.41 -19.46
C PHE A 40 -0.51 -1.44 -20.97
N ALA A 41 0.60 -0.90 -21.46
CA ALA A 41 0.93 -0.93 -22.87
C ALA A 41 1.03 -2.38 -23.38
N THR A 42 1.81 -3.20 -22.68
CA THR A 42 2.00 -4.62 -23.01
C THR A 42 0.66 -5.37 -23.00
N LYS A 43 -0.18 -5.20 -21.98
CA LYS A 43 -1.51 -5.83 -21.91
C LYS A 43 -2.42 -5.41 -23.06
N LYS A 44 -2.41 -4.13 -23.42
CA LYS A 44 -3.23 -3.61 -24.53
C LYS A 44 -2.75 -4.17 -25.87
N LEU A 45 -1.44 -4.15 -26.11
CA LEU A 45 -0.82 -4.68 -27.32
C LEU A 45 -1.00 -6.20 -27.44
N ALA A 46 -0.75 -6.95 -26.36
CA ALA A 46 -0.89 -8.40 -26.32
C ALA A 46 -2.28 -8.84 -26.74
N LYS A 47 -3.31 -8.21 -26.17
CA LYS A 47 -4.71 -8.45 -26.52
C LYS A 47 -5.01 -8.17 -27.99
N LYS A 48 -4.51 -7.04 -28.52
CA LYS A 48 -4.82 -6.57 -29.88
C LYS A 48 -4.05 -7.33 -30.97
N LEU A 49 -2.85 -7.82 -30.64
CA LEU A 49 -1.95 -8.54 -31.55
C LEU A 49 -2.03 -10.06 -31.40
N ARG A 50 -2.89 -10.59 -30.51
CA ARG A 50 -2.98 -12.03 -30.21
C ARG A 50 -3.15 -12.92 -31.45
N ALA A 51 -3.88 -12.45 -32.45
CA ALA A 51 -4.12 -13.19 -33.70
C ALA A 51 -3.06 -12.94 -34.80
N LYS A 52 -2.08 -12.05 -34.56
CA LYS A 52 -1.09 -11.60 -35.53
C LYS A 52 0.27 -12.23 -35.21
N LYS A 53 0.52 -13.41 -35.79
CA LYS A 53 1.71 -14.24 -35.48
C LYS A 53 3.05 -13.62 -35.87
N ASP A 54 3.01 -12.63 -36.75
CA ASP A 54 4.19 -11.91 -37.25
C ASP A 54 4.72 -10.88 -36.22
N TYR A 55 3.95 -10.55 -35.20
CA TYR A 55 4.36 -9.63 -34.13
C TYR A 55 4.71 -10.37 -32.85
N ASN A 56 5.79 -9.93 -32.22
CA ASN A 56 6.23 -10.39 -30.91
C ASN A 56 6.37 -9.18 -29.98
N ILE A 57 5.88 -9.27 -28.76
CA ILE A 57 6.03 -8.18 -27.77
C ILE A 57 7.12 -8.60 -26.78
N ILE A 58 8.13 -7.76 -26.58
CA ILE A 58 9.20 -8.01 -25.62
C ILE A 58 9.10 -6.96 -24.52
N LEU A 59 8.75 -7.36 -23.31
CA LEU A 59 8.73 -6.52 -22.13
C LEU A 59 10.06 -6.70 -21.36
N ILE A 60 10.84 -5.62 -21.28
CA ILE A 60 12.15 -5.59 -20.63
C ILE A 60 12.05 -4.82 -19.32
N ASP A 61 12.49 -5.41 -18.21
CA ASP A 61 12.61 -4.71 -16.93
C ASP A 61 13.80 -5.26 -16.13
N LYS A 62 14.37 -4.46 -15.23
CA LYS A 62 15.48 -4.90 -14.36
C LYS A 62 15.03 -5.93 -13.31
N HIS A 63 13.74 -6.03 -13.05
CA HIS A 63 13.13 -7.00 -12.14
C HIS A 63 12.22 -7.99 -12.90
N SER A 64 12.00 -9.16 -12.30
CA SER A 64 11.04 -10.16 -12.80
C SER A 64 9.59 -9.90 -12.36
N TYR A 65 9.34 -8.78 -11.67
CA TYR A 65 8.06 -8.40 -11.09
C TYR A 65 7.76 -6.93 -11.36
N MET A 66 6.47 -6.58 -11.47
CA MET A 66 6.00 -5.21 -11.42
C MET A 66 5.90 -4.78 -9.95
N THR A 67 6.40 -3.58 -9.63
CA THR A 67 6.19 -2.97 -8.31
C THR A 67 4.93 -2.12 -8.32
N TYR A 68 3.99 -2.37 -7.40
CA TYR A 68 2.83 -1.52 -7.16
C TYR A 68 3.26 -0.28 -6.36
N MET A 69 3.87 0.68 -7.05
CA MET A 69 4.62 1.79 -6.42
C MET A 69 3.78 2.66 -5.47
N THR A 70 2.46 2.69 -5.63
CA THR A 70 1.55 3.47 -4.80
C THR A 70 1.41 2.97 -3.37
N GLU A 71 1.98 1.81 -3.02
CA GLU A 71 1.94 1.22 -1.67
C GLU A 71 3.34 1.08 -1.04
N LEU A 72 4.38 1.67 -1.66
CA LEU A 72 5.75 1.63 -1.13
C LEU A 72 5.88 2.28 0.26
N HIS A 73 5.04 3.26 0.57
CA HIS A 73 4.99 3.89 1.89
C HIS A 73 4.53 2.91 2.98
N GLU A 74 3.64 1.98 2.64
CA GLU A 74 3.12 0.96 3.55
C GLU A 74 4.20 -0.08 3.89
N VAL A 75 4.98 -0.48 2.88
CA VAL A 75 6.14 -1.35 3.07
C VAL A 75 7.22 -0.67 3.92
N ALA A 76 7.47 0.62 3.69
CA ALA A 76 8.50 1.39 4.38
C ALA A 76 8.24 1.46 5.88
N ALA A 77 6.95 1.50 6.26
CA ALA A 77 6.51 1.49 7.64
C ALA A 77 6.09 0.10 8.14
N GLN A 78 6.42 -0.99 7.44
CA GLN A 78 6.12 -2.37 7.83
C GLN A 78 4.61 -2.63 8.09
N ARG A 79 3.72 -1.99 7.34
CA ARG A 79 2.29 -2.33 7.37
C ARG A 79 2.03 -3.61 6.59
N VAL A 80 2.61 -3.70 5.40
CA VAL A 80 2.53 -4.84 4.49
C VAL A 80 3.92 -5.41 4.21
N MET A 81 3.97 -6.67 3.76
CA MET A 81 5.22 -7.33 3.39
C MET A 81 5.62 -6.96 1.96
N PRO A 82 6.91 -7.03 1.59
CA PRO A 82 7.38 -6.71 0.24
C PRO A 82 6.63 -7.42 -0.88
N GLY A 83 6.35 -8.72 -0.71
CA GLY A 83 5.62 -9.51 -1.70
C GLY A 83 4.18 -9.06 -1.93
N HIS A 84 3.62 -8.20 -1.07
CA HIS A 84 2.29 -7.62 -1.26
C HIS A 84 2.24 -6.67 -2.46
N VAL A 85 3.33 -5.93 -2.69
CA VAL A 85 3.42 -4.91 -3.74
C VAL A 85 4.22 -5.38 -4.96
N GLN A 86 4.55 -6.68 -5.02
CA GLN A 86 5.33 -7.29 -6.10
C GLN A 86 4.46 -8.25 -6.89
N GLU A 87 4.14 -7.86 -8.12
CA GLU A 87 3.35 -8.66 -9.04
C GLU A 87 4.27 -9.40 -10.00
N ASP A 88 4.37 -10.72 -9.86
CA ASP A 88 5.18 -11.55 -10.74
C ASP A 88 4.76 -11.40 -12.22
N LEU A 89 5.71 -11.02 -13.08
CA LEU A 89 5.40 -10.75 -14.49
C LEU A 89 5.03 -12.03 -15.24
N GLU A 90 5.61 -13.19 -14.89
CA GLU A 90 5.25 -14.47 -15.53
C GLU A 90 3.82 -14.85 -15.21
N HIS A 91 3.39 -14.73 -13.95
CA HIS A 91 2.00 -14.91 -13.54
C HIS A 91 1.08 -13.93 -14.26
N LEU A 92 1.49 -12.65 -14.32
CA LEU A 92 0.68 -11.61 -14.94
C LEU A 92 0.47 -11.91 -16.43
N PHE A 93 1.50 -12.33 -17.17
CA PHE A 93 1.47 -12.57 -18.62
C PHE A 93 1.35 -14.05 -19.02
N ALA A 94 1.03 -14.96 -18.09
CA ALA A 94 1.01 -16.42 -18.32
C ALA A 94 0.14 -16.87 -19.50
N HIS A 95 -0.94 -16.12 -19.80
CA HIS A 95 -1.86 -16.43 -20.90
C HIS A 95 -1.61 -15.62 -22.18
N ASP A 96 -0.64 -14.71 -22.16
CA ASP A 96 -0.28 -13.84 -23.28
C ASP A 96 0.88 -14.47 -24.08
N THR A 97 0.57 -15.47 -24.91
CA THR A 97 1.57 -16.28 -25.65
C THR A 97 2.41 -15.50 -26.67
N ASN A 98 2.06 -14.24 -26.93
CA ASN A 98 2.78 -13.31 -27.80
C ASN A 98 3.60 -12.28 -27.02
N VAL A 99 3.74 -12.45 -25.71
CA VAL A 99 4.59 -11.63 -24.83
C VAL A 99 5.78 -12.45 -24.38
N GLU A 100 6.95 -11.86 -24.53
CA GLU A 100 8.20 -12.35 -23.98
C GLU A 100 8.69 -11.41 -22.88
N LEU A 101 9.11 -11.99 -21.76
CA LEU A 101 9.65 -11.25 -20.62
C LEU A 101 11.18 -11.38 -20.61
N VAL A 102 11.87 -10.24 -20.51
CA VAL A 102 13.33 -10.18 -20.44
C VAL A 102 13.73 -9.39 -19.22
N THR A 103 14.23 -10.09 -18.20
CA THR A 103 14.83 -9.43 -17.04
C THR A 103 16.24 -8.96 -17.40
N ALA A 104 16.38 -7.67 -17.72
CA ALA A 104 17.64 -7.03 -18.12
C ALA A 104 17.55 -5.50 -17.92
N GLU A 105 18.71 -4.85 -17.80
CA GLU A 105 18.81 -3.40 -17.85
C GLU A 105 19.11 -2.96 -19.29
N VAL A 106 18.50 -1.85 -19.71
CA VAL A 106 18.77 -1.21 -21.00
C VAL A 106 19.94 -0.26 -20.82
N GLU A 107 20.95 -0.41 -21.68
CA GLU A 107 22.17 0.39 -21.65
C GLU A 107 22.10 1.52 -22.68
N SER A 108 21.69 1.21 -23.91
CA SER A 108 21.61 2.19 -25.00
C SER A 108 20.55 1.84 -26.04
N ILE A 109 20.17 2.85 -26.83
CA ILE A 109 19.21 2.74 -27.93
C ILE A 109 19.88 3.27 -29.19
N ASP A 110 20.02 2.41 -30.20
CA ASP A 110 20.44 2.79 -31.54
C ASP A 110 19.19 3.07 -32.40
N LYS A 111 18.95 4.36 -32.65
CA LYS A 111 17.78 4.87 -33.38
C LYS A 111 17.90 4.61 -34.88
N ASP A 112 19.12 4.58 -35.43
CA ASP A 112 19.38 4.43 -36.86
C ASP A 112 19.25 2.97 -37.29
N ASN A 113 19.85 2.06 -36.52
CA ASN A 113 19.78 0.62 -36.78
C ASN A 113 18.55 -0.05 -36.14
N LYS A 114 17.73 0.72 -35.42
CA LYS A 114 16.54 0.25 -34.68
C LYS A 114 16.84 -0.92 -33.76
N THR A 115 17.87 -0.76 -32.91
CA THR A 115 18.23 -1.78 -31.91
C THR A 115 18.30 -1.21 -30.50
N ILE A 116 18.09 -2.08 -29.51
CA ILE A 116 18.26 -1.78 -28.10
C ILE A 116 19.32 -2.71 -27.53
N THR A 117 20.31 -2.14 -26.83
CA THR A 117 21.36 -2.91 -26.15
C THR A 117 21.00 -3.04 -24.69
N THR A 118 21.07 -4.27 -24.20
CA THR A 118 20.80 -4.63 -22.80
C THR A 118 21.96 -5.41 -22.21
N THR A 119 21.97 -5.55 -20.89
CA THR A 119 22.92 -6.40 -20.17
C THR A 119 22.89 -7.89 -20.59
N ARG A 120 21.90 -8.30 -21.40
CA ARG A 120 21.74 -9.68 -21.89
C ARG A 120 21.87 -9.81 -23.41
N GLY A 121 22.22 -8.74 -24.13
CA GLY A 121 22.39 -8.71 -25.57
C GLY A 121 21.60 -7.61 -26.26
N THR A 122 21.74 -7.56 -27.60
CA THR A 122 21.10 -6.55 -28.45
C THR A 122 19.87 -7.14 -29.14
N LEU A 123 18.78 -6.36 -29.21
CA LEU A 123 17.51 -6.77 -29.81
C LEU A 123 17.06 -5.73 -30.85
N PRO A 124 16.65 -6.15 -32.07
CA PRO A 124 16.02 -5.25 -33.03
C PRO A 124 14.57 -4.97 -32.64
N TYR A 125 14.08 -3.76 -32.93
CA TYR A 125 12.68 -3.36 -32.74
C TYR A 125 12.06 -2.80 -34.03
N GLU A 126 10.78 -3.11 -34.25
CA GLU A 126 9.91 -2.41 -35.20
C GLU A 126 9.36 -1.14 -34.56
N LYS A 127 8.92 -1.25 -33.30
CA LYS A 127 8.42 -0.15 -32.46
C LYS A 127 8.96 -0.29 -31.03
N LEU A 128 9.21 0.84 -30.38
CA LEU A 128 9.72 0.91 -29.01
C LEU A 128 8.81 1.75 -28.12
N ILE A 129 8.57 1.32 -26.89
CA ILE A 129 7.93 2.14 -25.84
C ILE A 129 8.90 2.27 -24.67
N ILE A 130 9.22 3.51 -24.31
CA ILE A 130 10.03 3.84 -23.14
C ILE A 130 9.10 4.17 -21.96
N SER A 131 9.11 3.34 -20.93
CA SER A 131 8.27 3.48 -19.72
C SER A 131 9.04 3.10 -18.45
N VAL A 132 10.28 3.57 -18.34
CA VAL A 132 11.18 3.28 -17.20
C VAL A 132 10.83 4.02 -15.90
N GLY A 133 9.81 4.86 -15.93
CA GLY A 133 9.35 5.63 -14.79
C GLY A 133 10.31 6.77 -14.41
N GLY A 134 10.32 7.11 -13.12
CA GLY A 134 11.13 8.18 -12.55
C GLY A 134 12.04 7.74 -11.40
N GLN A 135 12.65 8.73 -10.76
CA GLN A 135 13.36 8.61 -9.48
C GLN A 135 13.09 9.86 -8.64
N SER A 136 13.39 9.78 -7.35
CA SER A 136 13.38 10.93 -6.45
C SER A 136 14.23 12.08 -6.98
N ASN A 137 13.77 13.31 -6.69
CA ASN A 137 14.51 14.52 -7.00
C ASN A 137 14.89 15.28 -5.73
N ASP A 138 16.12 15.07 -5.27
CA ASP A 138 16.79 15.85 -4.23
C ASP A 138 17.03 17.34 -4.58
N PHE A 139 16.78 17.76 -5.83
CA PHE A 139 17.11 19.08 -6.38
C PHE A 139 18.58 19.49 -6.22
N GLY A 140 19.48 18.52 -6.03
CA GLY A 140 20.89 18.79 -5.72
C GLY A 140 21.13 19.40 -4.34
N THR A 141 20.19 19.23 -3.40
CA THR A 141 20.32 19.69 -2.02
C THR A 141 21.49 18.95 -1.33
N PRO A 142 22.54 19.65 -0.87
CA PRO A 142 23.72 19.01 -0.28
C PRO A 142 23.39 18.07 0.88
N GLY A 143 24.01 16.89 0.90
CA GLY A 143 23.91 15.93 1.99
C GLY A 143 22.68 15.01 1.98
N VAL A 144 21.68 15.27 1.12
CA VAL A 144 20.48 14.42 1.04
C VAL A 144 20.83 12.98 0.64
N LYS A 145 21.78 12.78 -0.28
CA LYS A 145 22.20 11.43 -0.73
C LYS A 145 23.03 10.70 0.32
N GLU A 146 23.79 11.46 1.12
CA GLU A 146 24.72 10.94 2.11
C GLU A 146 24.04 10.60 3.43
N PHE A 147 23.09 11.43 3.87
CA PHE A 147 22.46 11.35 5.20
C PHE A 147 20.94 11.13 5.18
N GLY A 148 20.31 11.29 4.02
CA GLY A 148 18.87 11.10 3.83
C GLY A 148 18.51 9.76 3.19
N PHE A 149 17.22 9.48 3.15
CA PHE A 149 16.61 8.35 2.48
C PHE A 149 15.59 8.84 1.48
N GLU A 150 15.47 8.18 0.32
CA GLU A 150 14.47 8.51 -0.68
C GLU A 150 13.38 7.43 -0.71
N LEU A 151 12.19 7.72 -1.24
CA LEU A 151 11.10 6.74 -1.39
C LEU A 151 10.52 6.76 -2.81
N TRP A 152 11.10 5.93 -3.67
CA TRP A 152 10.69 5.73 -5.06
C TRP A 152 10.90 4.30 -5.57
N SER A 153 11.52 3.41 -4.78
CA SER A 153 11.72 2.01 -5.11
C SER A 153 11.45 1.05 -3.94
N MET A 154 11.33 -0.24 -4.26
CA MET A 154 11.21 -1.31 -3.28
C MET A 154 12.44 -1.38 -2.36
N GLU A 155 13.65 -1.25 -2.93
CA GLU A 155 14.90 -1.24 -2.18
C GLU A 155 15.00 -0.04 -1.23
N GLU A 156 14.57 1.13 -1.69
CA GLU A 156 14.48 2.35 -0.88
C GLU A 156 13.49 2.20 0.28
N SER A 157 12.31 1.63 0.02
CA SER A 157 11.32 1.31 1.04
C SER A 157 11.87 0.37 2.13
N LEU A 158 12.60 -0.69 1.73
CA LEU A 158 13.27 -1.59 2.68
C LEU A 158 14.38 -0.91 3.48
N ARG A 159 15.16 -0.01 2.85
CA ARG A 159 16.19 0.78 3.53
C ARG A 159 15.58 1.69 4.59
N ILE A 160 14.49 2.39 4.27
CA ILE A 160 13.75 3.21 5.24
C ILE A 160 13.28 2.34 6.41
N ARG A 161 12.61 1.22 6.13
CA ARG A 161 12.15 0.31 7.17
C ARG A 161 13.28 -0.11 8.12
N GLN A 162 14.39 -0.59 7.56
CA GLN A 162 15.54 -1.04 8.34
C GLN A 162 16.16 0.11 9.15
N GLN A 163 16.26 1.30 8.56
CA GLN A 163 16.78 2.47 9.24
C GLN A 163 15.91 2.86 10.42
N ILE A 164 14.59 2.96 10.24
CA ILE A 164 13.65 3.36 11.30
C ILE A 164 13.67 2.34 12.45
N GLU A 165 13.67 1.04 12.16
CA GLU A 165 13.84 0.02 13.19
C GLU A 165 15.17 0.20 13.96
N ASN A 166 16.28 0.45 13.25
CA ASN A 166 17.61 0.60 13.83
C ASN A 166 17.77 1.86 14.69
N ILE A 167 17.34 3.03 14.19
CA ILE A 167 17.51 4.31 14.91
C ILE A 167 16.61 4.39 16.14
N VAL A 168 15.41 3.83 16.09
CA VAL A 168 14.54 3.76 17.27
C VAL A 168 15.10 2.78 18.31
N ALA A 169 15.66 1.66 17.88
CA ALA A 169 16.36 0.74 18.79
C ALA A 169 17.55 1.42 19.49
N GLN A 170 18.36 2.18 18.74
CA GLN A 170 19.47 2.96 19.28
C GLN A 170 18.97 4.04 20.24
N GLY A 171 17.93 4.79 19.84
CA GLY A 171 17.31 5.81 20.67
C GLY A 171 16.79 5.24 21.98
N ALA A 172 16.21 4.04 21.98
CA ALA A 172 15.76 3.37 23.19
C ALA A 172 16.90 3.01 24.15
N ALA A 173 18.09 2.70 23.64
CA ALA A 173 19.28 2.41 24.42
C ALA A 173 20.14 3.65 24.77
N GLU A 174 19.80 4.83 24.23
CA GLU A 174 20.56 6.06 24.44
C GLU A 174 20.19 6.73 25.77
N SER A 175 21.22 7.18 26.49
CA SER A 175 21.11 7.84 27.79
C SER A 175 21.23 9.35 27.71
N ASP A 176 22.00 9.91 26.76
CA ASP A 176 22.05 11.36 26.57
C ASP A 176 20.70 11.87 26.03
N PRO A 177 19.95 12.71 26.78
CA PRO A 177 18.63 13.15 26.37
C PRO A 177 18.60 13.84 24.99
N LYS A 178 19.65 14.60 24.65
CA LYS A 178 19.70 15.32 23.36
C LYS A 178 19.88 14.37 22.19
N ARG A 179 20.82 13.42 22.32
CA ARG A 179 21.07 12.40 21.31
C ARG A 179 19.90 11.42 21.18
N ARG A 180 19.25 11.09 22.30
CA ARG A 180 18.03 10.28 22.33
C ARG A 180 16.90 10.95 21.54
N GLU A 181 16.64 12.23 21.79
CA GLU A 181 15.64 12.99 21.04
C GLU A 181 15.96 13.03 19.54
N GLN A 182 17.23 13.24 19.18
CA GLN A 182 17.70 13.23 17.79
C GLN A 182 17.48 11.88 17.10
N LEU A 183 17.71 10.76 17.79
CA LEU A 183 17.49 9.40 17.29
C LEU A 183 16.01 9.06 17.17
N LEU A 184 15.17 9.59 18.07
CA LEU A 184 13.73 9.32 18.11
C LEU A 184 12.90 10.35 17.31
N THR A 185 13.54 11.24 16.56
CA THR A 185 12.87 12.18 15.65
C THR A 185 12.91 11.65 14.22
N ILE A 186 11.74 11.34 13.66
CA ILE A 186 11.57 10.89 12.27
C ILE A 186 11.04 12.08 11.45
N ALA A 187 11.80 12.50 10.45
CA ALA A 187 11.49 13.65 9.61
C ALA A 187 11.18 13.21 8.17
N VAL A 188 10.10 13.74 7.60
CA VAL A 188 9.73 13.55 6.18
C VAL A 188 9.73 14.91 5.49
N VAL A 189 10.41 15.03 4.35
CA VAL A 189 10.45 16.24 3.53
C VAL A 189 9.51 16.10 2.35
N GLY A 190 8.65 17.10 2.18
CA GLY A 190 7.62 17.18 1.15
C GLY A 190 6.27 16.66 1.65
N SER A 191 5.23 17.48 1.51
CA SER A 191 3.85 17.14 1.91
C SER A 191 2.95 16.81 0.71
N GLY A 192 3.59 16.30 -0.37
CA GLY A 192 2.92 15.71 -1.52
C GLY A 192 2.18 14.42 -1.17
N PHE A 193 1.68 13.70 -2.18
CA PHE A 193 1.03 12.41 -1.97
C PHE A 193 1.90 11.44 -1.16
N THR A 194 3.10 11.14 -1.64
CA THR A 194 4.03 10.19 -1.01
C THR A 194 4.39 10.57 0.42
N GLY A 195 4.74 11.84 0.67
CA GLY A 195 5.15 12.29 2.01
C GLY A 195 4.01 12.30 3.02
N ALA A 196 2.79 12.69 2.59
CA ALA A 196 1.61 12.64 3.45
C ALA A 196 1.20 11.19 3.77
N GLU A 197 1.25 10.30 2.78
CA GLU A 197 0.95 8.87 2.96
C GLU A 197 1.98 8.21 3.90
N LEU A 198 3.28 8.44 3.67
CA LEU A 198 4.35 7.92 4.52
C LEU A 198 4.27 8.44 5.96
N MET A 199 4.03 9.74 6.15
CA MET A 199 3.85 10.32 7.47
C MET A 199 2.64 9.69 8.19
N GLY A 200 1.55 9.47 7.46
CA GLY A 200 0.40 8.74 7.96
C GLY A 200 0.72 7.33 8.41
N GLU A 201 1.56 6.60 7.69
CA GLU A 201 2.03 5.29 8.11
C GLU A 201 2.91 5.34 9.36
N PHE A 202 3.74 6.38 9.51
CA PHE A 202 4.52 6.58 10.74
C PHE A 202 3.66 6.93 11.95
N ILE A 203 2.53 7.63 11.78
CA ILE A 203 1.54 7.81 12.85
C ILE A 203 1.10 6.45 13.41
N ASP A 204 0.74 5.52 12.53
CA ASP A 204 0.27 4.19 12.94
C ASP A 204 1.42 3.31 13.47
N GLN A 205 2.62 3.41 12.86
CA GLN A 205 3.80 2.63 13.25
C GLN A 205 4.40 3.08 14.59
N ARG A 206 4.28 4.37 14.95
CA ARG A 206 4.83 4.95 16.19
C ARG A 206 4.48 4.12 17.42
N LYS A 207 3.21 3.74 17.56
CA LYS A 207 2.73 2.90 18.66
C LYS A 207 3.37 1.51 18.68
N VAL A 208 3.58 0.90 17.51
CA VAL A 208 4.21 -0.42 17.38
C VAL A 208 5.69 -0.35 17.79
N LEU A 209 6.38 0.68 17.32
CA LEU A 209 7.78 0.93 17.67
C LEU A 209 7.94 1.17 19.16
N ALA A 210 7.12 2.04 19.75
CA ALA A 210 7.15 2.32 21.19
C ALA A 210 6.94 1.07 22.04
N GLN A 211 5.96 0.22 21.68
CA GLN A 211 5.71 -1.04 22.38
C GLN A 211 6.85 -2.07 22.22
N THR A 212 7.45 -2.13 21.03
CA THR A 212 8.55 -3.04 20.71
C THR A 212 9.79 -2.67 21.52
N TYR A 213 10.16 -1.40 21.51
CA TYR A 213 11.38 -0.89 22.13
C TYR A 213 11.21 -0.36 23.56
N LYS A 214 10.01 -0.53 24.15
CA LYS A 214 9.70 -0.11 25.52
C LYS A 214 9.95 1.39 25.74
N LEU A 215 9.46 2.19 24.81
CA LEU A 215 9.46 3.65 24.87
C LEU A 215 8.08 4.16 25.26
N ASP A 216 8.02 5.38 25.82
CA ASP A 216 6.78 6.15 25.77
C ASP A 216 6.53 6.56 24.30
N GLU A 217 5.28 6.45 23.84
CA GLU A 217 4.92 6.81 22.47
C GLU A 217 5.27 8.27 22.14
N SER A 218 5.19 9.16 23.12
CA SER A 218 5.49 10.60 22.98
C SER A 218 6.98 10.92 22.79
N GLU A 219 7.89 9.97 23.07
CA GLU A 219 9.32 10.15 22.80
C GLU A 219 9.63 10.10 21.31
N ILE A 220 8.83 9.37 20.52
CA ILE A 220 9.01 9.26 19.07
C ILE A 220 8.33 10.45 18.39
N LYS A 221 9.13 11.42 17.97
CA LYS A 221 8.66 12.65 17.33
C LYS A 221 8.53 12.45 15.82
N LEU A 222 7.40 12.88 15.27
CA LEU A 222 7.12 12.83 13.84
C LEU A 222 7.07 14.27 13.30
N VAL A 223 7.90 14.57 12.31
CA VAL A 223 8.00 15.92 11.72
C VAL A 223 7.78 15.86 10.21
N LEU A 224 6.84 16.63 9.68
CA LEU A 224 6.63 16.80 8.23
C LEU A 224 7.07 18.21 7.83
N LEU A 225 8.03 18.29 6.93
CA LEU A 225 8.64 19.53 6.45
C LEU A 225 8.10 19.87 5.06
N GLU A 226 7.58 21.08 4.88
CA GLU A 226 7.07 21.57 3.60
C GLU A 226 7.58 22.98 3.32
N ALA A 227 8.12 23.18 2.12
CA ALA A 227 8.65 24.47 1.69
C ALA A 227 7.53 25.49 1.38
N GLY A 228 6.36 25.01 0.98
CA GLY A 228 5.17 25.84 0.77
C GLY A 228 4.41 26.20 2.05
N ASP A 229 3.34 26.98 1.87
CA ASP A 229 2.46 27.48 2.93
C ASP A 229 1.34 26.50 3.33
N ALA A 230 1.08 25.47 2.51
CA ALA A 230 0.07 24.46 2.81
C ALA A 230 0.44 23.06 2.34
N ILE A 231 -0.09 22.04 3.02
CA ILE A 231 0.08 20.63 2.61
C ILE A 231 -0.83 20.27 1.43
N LEU A 232 -0.51 19.18 0.73
CA LEU A 232 -1.35 18.59 -0.32
C LEU A 232 -1.88 19.64 -1.33
N ARG A 233 -1.00 20.50 -1.85
CA ARG A 233 -1.35 21.63 -2.75
C ARG A 233 -2.02 21.21 -4.05
N MET A 234 -1.86 19.95 -4.45
CA MET A 234 -2.47 19.36 -5.63
C MET A 234 -3.97 19.06 -5.47
N LEU A 235 -4.49 19.02 -4.23
CA LEU A 235 -5.93 18.91 -4.00
C LEU A 235 -6.60 20.25 -4.29
N SER A 236 -7.52 20.23 -5.24
CA SER A 236 -8.29 21.41 -5.67
C SER A 236 -9.20 21.94 -4.56
N ASP A 237 -9.83 21.05 -3.78
CA ASP A 237 -10.60 21.43 -2.59
C ASP A 237 -9.69 21.51 -1.37
N ARG A 238 -9.38 22.74 -0.94
CA ARG A 238 -8.53 23.00 0.22
C ARG A 238 -9.09 22.43 1.52
N ARG A 239 -10.40 22.27 1.65
CA ARG A 239 -11.03 21.68 2.85
C ARG A 239 -10.56 20.24 3.08
N LEU A 240 -10.20 19.51 2.03
CA LEU A 240 -9.61 18.17 2.15
C LEU A 240 -8.21 18.23 2.73
N ALA A 241 -7.38 19.16 2.25
CA ALA A 241 -6.04 19.37 2.79
C ALA A 241 -6.10 19.84 4.26
N ASP A 242 -7.05 20.71 4.63
CA ASP A 242 -7.24 21.17 6.01
C ASP A 242 -7.65 20.01 6.95
N LYS A 243 -8.49 19.09 6.47
CA LYS A 243 -8.85 17.87 7.20
C LYS A 243 -7.66 16.94 7.41
N ALA A 244 -6.84 16.76 6.37
CA ALA A 244 -5.59 16.01 6.45
C ALA A 244 -4.63 16.63 7.46
N TYR A 245 -4.46 17.96 7.42
CA TYR A 245 -3.64 18.72 8.34
C TYR A 245 -4.12 18.52 9.78
N GLN A 246 -5.41 18.72 10.03
CA GLN A 246 -5.98 18.57 11.37
C GLN A 246 -5.86 17.12 11.88
N TYR A 247 -6.00 16.12 11.00
CA TYR A 247 -5.79 14.72 11.38
C TYR A 247 -4.34 14.47 11.81
N MET A 248 -3.35 14.94 11.05
CA MET A 248 -1.93 14.80 11.39
C MET A 248 -1.60 15.51 12.71
N VAL A 249 -2.07 16.75 12.91
CA VAL A 249 -1.88 17.50 14.17
C VAL A 249 -2.52 16.79 15.36
N ASN A 250 -3.76 16.29 15.20
CA ASN A 250 -4.44 15.54 16.26
C ASN A 250 -3.74 14.24 16.63
N ASN A 251 -2.88 13.72 15.75
CA ASN A 251 -2.05 12.54 15.99
C ASN A 251 -0.60 12.88 16.37
N GLY A 252 -0.31 14.14 16.69
CA GLY A 252 0.97 14.58 17.23
C GLY A 252 2.10 14.71 16.21
N VAL A 253 1.78 14.98 14.94
CA VAL A 253 2.78 15.35 13.93
C VAL A 253 3.10 16.84 14.04
N ASP A 254 4.40 17.17 14.11
CA ASP A 254 4.91 18.54 13.95
C ASP A 254 4.94 18.90 12.46
N LEU A 255 3.96 19.71 12.02
CA LEU A 255 3.85 20.16 10.64
C LEU A 255 4.53 21.51 10.48
N ARG A 256 5.68 21.55 9.79
CA ARG A 256 6.45 22.78 9.56
C ARG A 256 6.29 23.25 8.11
N MET A 257 5.43 24.25 7.96
CA MET A 257 5.21 24.95 6.70
C MET A 257 6.25 26.05 6.49
N ASN A 258 6.41 26.51 5.25
CA ASN A 258 7.40 27.53 4.86
C ASN A 258 8.82 27.19 5.36
N SER A 259 9.14 25.90 5.45
CA SER A 259 10.39 25.39 6.01
C SER A 259 11.18 24.72 4.90
N LYS A 260 11.89 25.52 4.11
CA LYS A 260 12.65 25.02 2.97
C LYS A 260 13.96 24.41 3.45
N VAL A 261 14.16 23.13 3.18
CA VAL A 261 15.43 22.44 3.45
C VAL A 261 16.47 22.89 2.42
N THR A 262 17.65 23.30 2.90
CA THR A 262 18.78 23.76 2.07
C THR A 262 20.01 22.85 2.20
N GLY A 263 20.04 21.99 3.21
CA GLY A 263 21.10 21.00 3.38
C GLY A 263 20.74 19.96 4.44
N VAL A 264 21.49 18.87 4.43
CA VAL A 264 21.45 17.82 5.44
C VAL A 264 22.90 17.52 5.84
N ASP A 265 23.17 17.39 7.12
CA ASP A 265 24.48 16.95 7.61
C ASP A 265 24.33 15.74 8.53
N GLU A 266 25.42 15.31 9.14
CA GLU A 266 25.39 14.19 10.07
C GLU A 266 24.48 14.44 11.28
N ASN A 267 24.18 15.70 11.63
CA ASN A 267 23.42 16.10 12.81
C ASN A 267 21.95 16.38 12.52
N GLY A 268 21.57 16.68 11.27
CA GLY A 268 20.19 16.75 10.86
C GLY A 268 19.94 17.66 9.67
N VAL A 269 18.78 18.31 9.69
CA VAL A 269 18.28 19.15 8.59
C VAL A 269 18.68 20.59 8.81
N ILE A 270 19.09 21.28 7.74
CA ILE A 270 19.40 22.72 7.71
C ILE A 270 18.32 23.42 6.88
N PHE A 271 17.72 24.46 7.44
CA PHE A 271 16.70 25.27 6.79
C PHE A 271 17.31 26.51 6.12
N ASP A 272 16.52 27.20 5.29
CA ASP A 272 16.93 28.42 4.59
C ASP A 272 17.09 29.65 5.50
N ASP A 273 16.43 29.66 6.66
CA ASP A 273 16.62 30.66 7.71
C ASP A 273 17.85 30.41 8.61
N GLY A 274 18.59 29.33 8.36
CA GLY A 274 19.77 28.92 9.13
C GLY A 274 19.46 28.13 10.41
N SER A 275 18.19 27.93 10.75
CA SER A 275 17.80 27.02 11.84
C SER A 275 18.01 25.55 11.45
N THR A 276 17.99 24.66 12.44
CA THR A 276 18.20 23.22 12.22
C THR A 276 17.15 22.36 12.91
N LEU A 277 16.92 21.16 12.37
CA LEU A 277 16.16 20.10 13.02
C LEU A 277 17.10 18.91 13.29
N PRO A 278 17.45 18.62 14.55
CA PRO A 278 18.22 17.43 14.88
C PRO A 278 17.44 16.15 14.56
N THR A 279 17.98 15.31 13.68
CA THR A 279 17.40 14.00 13.35
C THR A 279 18.46 13.09 12.73
N LYS A 280 18.33 11.77 12.93
CA LYS A 280 19.11 10.74 12.22
C LYS A 280 18.27 9.97 11.19
N SER A 281 17.05 10.44 10.89
CA SER A 281 16.10 9.78 10.00
C SER A 281 15.30 10.79 9.21
N LEU A 282 15.92 11.26 8.14
CA LEU A 282 15.31 12.14 7.15
C LEU A 282 14.89 11.34 5.92
N ILE A 283 13.61 11.37 5.57
CA ILE A 283 13.09 10.78 4.34
C ILE A 283 12.67 11.88 3.37
N TRP A 284 13.35 11.96 2.23
CA TRP A 284 13.07 12.87 1.13
C TRP A 284 12.00 12.31 0.20
N THR A 285 10.88 13.03 0.11
CA THR A 285 9.76 12.70 -0.81
C THR A 285 9.39 13.88 -1.71
N ALA A 286 10.19 14.95 -1.69
CA ALA A 286 9.93 16.15 -2.45
C ALA A 286 10.39 15.98 -3.91
N GLY A 287 9.45 15.67 -4.80
CA GLY A 287 9.66 15.75 -6.25
C GLY A 287 10.22 14.49 -6.91
N VAL A 288 10.00 14.42 -8.23
CA VAL A 288 10.31 13.26 -9.08
C VAL A 288 10.92 13.75 -10.39
N LYS A 289 11.99 13.11 -10.84
CA LYS A 289 12.66 13.37 -12.12
C LYS A 289 12.80 12.08 -12.94
N ALA A 290 13.22 12.20 -14.19
CA ALA A 290 13.53 11.04 -15.02
C ALA A 290 14.68 10.22 -14.42
N LYS A 291 14.74 8.93 -14.77
CA LYS A 291 15.91 8.08 -14.48
C LYS A 291 17.16 8.66 -15.14
N SER A 292 18.29 8.67 -14.44
CA SER A 292 19.53 9.24 -14.99
C SER A 292 19.94 8.62 -16.33
N ALA A 293 19.73 7.31 -16.53
CA ALA A 293 20.05 6.60 -17.77
C ALA A 293 19.34 7.15 -19.03
N VAL A 294 18.20 7.83 -18.85
CA VAL A 294 17.45 8.42 -19.98
C VAL A 294 18.23 9.55 -20.65
N ALA A 295 19.10 10.25 -19.90
CA ALA A 295 19.89 11.35 -20.44
C ALA A 295 20.84 10.90 -21.56
N ASP A 296 21.32 9.65 -21.51
CA ASP A 296 22.29 9.10 -22.45
C ASP A 296 21.65 8.50 -23.71
N TRP A 297 20.31 8.52 -23.82
CA TRP A 297 19.59 7.90 -24.93
C TRP A 297 19.30 8.85 -26.11
N GLY A 298 19.80 10.09 -26.06
CA GLY A 298 19.72 11.05 -27.17
C GLY A 298 18.29 11.53 -27.47
N PHE A 299 17.49 11.78 -26.43
CA PHE A 299 16.18 12.40 -26.59
C PHE A 299 16.21 13.87 -26.14
N LYS A 300 15.36 14.70 -26.73
CA LYS A 300 15.09 16.03 -26.20
C LYS A 300 14.45 15.87 -24.83
N THR A 301 15.01 16.57 -23.84
CA THR A 301 14.53 16.49 -22.46
C THR A 301 13.91 17.82 -22.01
N GLY A 302 12.77 17.71 -21.34
CA GLY A 302 12.06 18.82 -20.74
C GLY A 302 12.27 18.86 -19.21
N ARG A 303 11.24 19.36 -18.51
CA ARG A 303 11.28 19.54 -17.05
C ARG A 303 11.65 18.23 -16.33
N GLY A 304 12.69 18.29 -15.48
CA GLY A 304 13.14 17.15 -14.70
C GLY A 304 13.86 16.06 -15.51
N GLY A 305 14.43 16.40 -16.67
CA GLY A 305 15.20 15.47 -17.52
C GLY A 305 14.34 14.44 -18.24
N ARG A 306 13.03 14.67 -18.33
CA ARG A 306 12.04 13.75 -18.91
C ARG A 306 11.95 13.93 -20.42
N ILE A 307 11.70 12.85 -21.15
CA ILE A 307 11.61 12.83 -22.61
C ILE A 307 10.45 13.70 -23.07
N GLU A 308 10.71 14.69 -23.93
CA GLU A 308 9.64 15.42 -24.61
C GLU A 308 8.96 14.53 -25.64
N VAL A 309 7.63 14.61 -25.72
CA VAL A 309 6.81 13.82 -26.64
C VAL A 309 5.80 14.70 -27.37
N ASP A 310 5.37 14.26 -28.56
CA ASP A 310 4.25 14.86 -29.28
C ASP A 310 2.88 14.41 -28.73
N ASP A 311 1.78 14.96 -29.26
CA ASP A 311 0.40 14.63 -28.84
C ASP A 311 0.04 13.14 -28.97
N TYR A 312 0.80 12.39 -29.78
CA TYR A 312 0.61 10.98 -30.04
C TYR A 312 1.55 10.08 -29.21
N MET A 313 2.32 10.70 -28.31
CA MET A 313 3.34 10.09 -27.45
C MET A 313 4.60 9.60 -28.18
N HIS A 314 4.90 10.10 -29.38
CA HIS A 314 6.19 9.86 -30.02
C HIS A 314 7.29 10.61 -29.28
N ALA A 315 8.42 9.96 -29.03
CA ALA A 315 9.58 10.61 -28.45
C ALA A 315 10.19 11.62 -29.43
N ILE A 316 10.65 12.75 -28.91
CA ILE A 316 11.37 13.76 -29.67
C ILE A 316 12.87 13.51 -29.47
N ASN A 317 13.60 13.34 -30.57
CA ASN A 317 15.05 13.19 -30.56
C ASN A 317 15.73 14.50 -30.14
N ASP A 318 17.00 14.43 -29.75
CA ASP A 318 17.85 15.58 -29.40
C ASP A 318 18.06 16.57 -30.56
N ASP A 319 17.92 16.13 -31.81
CA ASP A 319 17.88 16.96 -33.02
C ASP A 319 16.50 17.59 -33.30
N GLU A 320 15.59 17.52 -32.33
CA GLU A 320 14.21 18.02 -32.36
C GLU A 320 13.27 17.31 -33.36
N GLN A 321 13.71 16.22 -34.00
CA GLN A 321 12.85 15.44 -34.88
C GLN A 321 11.94 14.49 -34.09
N VAL A 322 10.68 14.40 -34.52
CA VAL A 322 9.72 13.44 -33.96
C VAL A 322 10.07 12.03 -34.44
N ASN A 323 10.34 11.12 -33.51
CA ASN A 323 10.64 9.73 -33.83
C ASN A 323 9.36 8.91 -33.96
N LYS A 324 9.00 8.49 -35.18
CA LYS A 324 7.76 7.73 -35.44
C LYS A 324 7.82 6.26 -35.01
N ASP A 325 8.99 5.76 -34.59
CA ASP A 325 9.16 4.37 -34.16
C ASP A 325 9.33 4.22 -32.65
N ILE A 326 9.58 5.33 -31.94
CA ILE A 326 9.79 5.35 -30.49
C ILE A 326 8.70 6.18 -29.82
N TYR A 327 8.05 5.57 -28.84
CA TYR A 327 7.05 6.18 -27.98
C TYR A 327 7.56 6.25 -26.55
N ALA A 328 7.00 7.15 -25.73
CA ALA A 328 7.28 7.17 -24.29
C ALA A 328 6.00 7.32 -23.46
N ALA A 329 6.01 6.78 -22.24
CA ALA A 329 4.88 6.80 -21.33
C ALA A 329 5.31 6.81 -19.85
N GLY A 330 4.39 7.17 -18.96
CA GLY A 330 4.64 7.22 -17.52
C GLY A 330 5.46 8.42 -17.09
N ASP A 331 6.09 8.32 -15.92
CA ASP A 331 6.84 9.44 -15.31
C ASP A 331 8.10 9.83 -16.09
N THR A 332 8.45 9.09 -17.14
CA THR A 332 9.57 9.39 -18.05
C THR A 332 9.25 10.53 -19.01
N ILE A 333 7.97 10.94 -19.18
CA ILE A 333 7.59 11.95 -20.19
C ILE A 333 7.47 13.37 -19.63
N SER A 334 7.79 14.34 -20.48
CA SER A 334 7.46 15.76 -20.33
C SER A 334 6.49 16.15 -21.45
N TYR A 335 5.20 16.17 -21.14
CA TYR A 335 4.15 16.57 -22.08
C TYR A 335 3.18 17.53 -21.39
N VAL A 336 2.79 18.58 -22.11
CA VAL A 336 1.80 19.56 -21.68
C VAL A 336 0.74 19.65 -22.76
N ASP A 337 -0.43 19.12 -22.44
CA ASP A 337 -1.60 19.20 -23.31
C ASP A 337 -2.26 20.58 -23.19
N GLU A 338 -2.70 21.17 -24.31
CA GLU A 338 -3.40 22.45 -24.28
C GLU A 338 -4.74 22.40 -23.51
N LYS A 339 -5.43 21.25 -23.53
CA LYS A 339 -6.76 21.10 -22.91
C LYS A 339 -6.66 20.59 -21.48
N THR A 340 -5.74 19.66 -21.21
CA THR A 340 -5.64 19.01 -19.90
C THR A 340 -4.43 19.44 -19.06
N GLY A 341 -3.55 20.27 -19.61
CA GLY A 341 -2.34 20.71 -18.93
C GLY A 341 -1.26 19.63 -18.88
N PRO A 342 -0.26 19.78 -18.00
CA PRO A 342 0.84 18.83 -17.87
C PRO A 342 0.36 17.45 -17.43
N VAL A 343 0.94 16.39 -17.99
CA VAL A 343 0.67 15.03 -17.52
C VAL A 343 1.16 14.89 -16.09
N PRO A 344 0.29 14.59 -15.11
CA PRO A 344 0.68 14.43 -13.73
C PRO A 344 1.42 13.09 -13.56
N GLN A 345 2.34 13.04 -12.59
CA GLN A 345 3.11 11.84 -12.26
C GLN A 345 2.28 10.94 -11.36
N THR A 346 1.24 10.35 -11.96
CA THR A 346 0.32 9.45 -11.31
C THR A 346 0.09 8.22 -12.17
N VAL A 347 -0.48 7.17 -11.55
CA VAL A 347 -0.88 5.95 -12.24
C VAL A 347 -1.78 6.27 -13.45
N GLU A 348 -2.78 7.13 -13.30
CA GLU A 348 -3.65 7.51 -14.42
C GLU A 348 -2.90 8.27 -15.52
N GLY A 349 -1.93 9.12 -15.17
CA GLY A 349 -1.06 9.77 -16.14
C GLY A 349 -0.27 8.75 -16.96
N ALA A 350 0.34 7.78 -16.28
CA ALA A 350 1.07 6.69 -16.90
C ALA A 350 0.18 5.80 -17.78
N GLU A 351 -1.00 5.42 -17.28
CA GLU A 351 -1.96 4.62 -18.03
C GLU A 351 -2.48 5.35 -19.27
N ASN A 352 -2.82 6.63 -19.16
CA ASN A 352 -3.36 7.41 -20.28
C ASN A 352 -2.30 7.60 -21.36
N ALA A 353 -1.04 7.88 -20.99
CA ALA A 353 0.07 7.93 -21.92
C ALA A 353 0.31 6.57 -22.59
N ALA A 354 0.34 5.48 -21.81
CA ALA A 354 0.51 4.12 -22.33
C ALA A 354 -0.64 3.70 -23.27
N LYS A 355 -1.88 4.05 -22.94
CA LYS A 355 -3.06 3.82 -23.79
C LYS A 355 -2.93 4.58 -25.11
N THR A 356 -2.42 5.80 -25.08
CA THR A 356 -2.20 6.65 -26.26
C THR A 356 -1.10 6.08 -27.14
N ALA A 357 0.10 5.86 -26.59
CA ALA A 357 1.23 5.22 -27.29
C ALA A 357 0.83 3.88 -27.93
N SER A 358 0.18 3.00 -27.16
CA SER A 358 -0.26 1.70 -27.69
C SER A 358 -1.34 1.82 -28.76
N ASN A 359 -2.19 2.85 -28.73
CA ASN A 359 -3.18 3.07 -29.79
C ASN A 359 -2.48 3.46 -31.09
N ASN A 360 -1.50 4.36 -30.99
CA ASN A 360 -0.82 4.91 -32.15
C ASN A 360 0.16 3.92 -32.76
N ILE A 361 0.79 3.05 -31.96
CA ILE A 361 1.48 1.86 -32.48
C ILE A 361 0.52 0.99 -33.31
N LEU A 362 -0.69 0.70 -32.81
CA LEU A 362 -1.65 -0.09 -33.58
C LEU A 362 -2.11 0.64 -34.85
N ASN A 363 -2.12 1.97 -34.86
CA ASN A 363 -2.47 2.77 -36.03
C ASN A 363 -1.36 2.71 -37.07
N ASP A 364 -0.10 2.89 -36.66
CA ASP A 364 1.09 2.74 -37.52
C ASP A 364 1.15 1.37 -38.19
N LEU A 365 0.72 0.33 -37.47
CA LEU A 365 0.65 -1.04 -37.98
C LEU A 365 -0.60 -1.31 -38.86
N GLY A 366 -1.44 -0.31 -39.11
CA GLY A 366 -2.66 -0.42 -39.91
C GLY A 366 -3.77 -1.26 -39.27
N LEU A 367 -3.75 -1.43 -37.94
CA LEU A 367 -4.69 -2.29 -37.20
C LEU A 367 -5.86 -1.52 -36.59
N VAL A 368 -5.75 -0.19 -36.52
CA VAL A 368 -6.85 0.72 -36.16
C VAL A 368 -6.87 1.90 -37.11
N ALA A 369 -8.06 2.41 -37.41
CA ALA A 369 -8.26 3.45 -38.43
C ALA A 369 -7.69 4.81 -38.03
N ASP A 370 -7.86 5.21 -36.76
CA ASP A 370 -7.51 6.55 -36.31
C ASP A 370 -6.34 6.54 -35.31
N ALA A 371 -5.37 7.41 -35.56
CA ALA A 371 -4.50 7.92 -34.50
C ALA A 371 -5.35 8.65 -33.44
N LYS A 372 -4.88 8.63 -32.19
CA LYS A 372 -5.53 9.31 -31.06
C LYS A 372 -4.49 10.14 -30.34
N THR A 373 -4.84 11.40 -30.07
CA THR A 373 -4.04 12.27 -29.22
C THR A 373 -4.20 11.89 -27.75
N PHE A 374 -3.31 12.38 -26.89
CA PHE A 374 -3.45 12.22 -25.44
C PHE A 374 -4.79 12.77 -24.94
N ALA A 375 -5.19 13.96 -25.41
CA ALA A 375 -6.47 14.59 -25.07
C ALA A 375 -7.70 13.74 -25.44
N ASP A 376 -7.63 12.92 -26.49
CA ASP A 376 -8.75 12.06 -26.90
C ASP A 376 -9.01 10.90 -25.94
N LEU A 377 -7.98 10.46 -25.22
CA LEU A 377 -8.01 9.25 -24.40
C LEU A 377 -7.88 9.50 -22.90
N VAL A 378 -7.43 10.69 -22.50
CA VAL A 378 -7.22 11.06 -21.11
C VAL A 378 -8.53 11.06 -20.32
N LYS A 379 -8.49 10.39 -19.17
CA LYS A 379 -9.54 10.41 -18.17
C LYS A 379 -8.89 10.40 -16.80
N TYR A 380 -9.15 11.45 -16.03
CA TYR A 380 -8.74 11.54 -14.64
C TYR A 380 -9.95 11.34 -13.73
N HIS A 381 -9.86 10.38 -12.81
CA HIS A 381 -10.93 10.09 -11.86
C HIS A 381 -10.67 10.70 -10.48
N GLY A 382 -9.55 11.40 -10.31
CA GLY A 382 -9.21 12.14 -9.10
C GLY A 382 -8.16 11.45 -8.24
N TYR A 383 -8.07 11.83 -6.97
CA TYR A 383 -7.01 11.40 -6.06
C TYR A 383 -7.58 10.90 -4.74
N ALA A 384 -6.93 9.88 -4.17
CA ALA A 384 -7.16 9.44 -2.80
C ALA A 384 -5.80 9.30 -2.10
N VAL A 385 -5.65 10.02 -0.99
CA VAL A 385 -4.41 10.13 -0.21
C VAL A 385 -4.68 9.58 1.17
N SER A 386 -4.12 8.41 1.47
CA SER A 386 -4.18 7.83 2.81
C SER A 386 -3.30 8.65 3.75
N ILE A 387 -3.70 8.74 5.02
CA ILE A 387 -2.89 9.26 6.11
C ILE A 387 -2.94 8.18 7.19
N GLY A 388 -2.15 7.15 6.94
CA GLY A 388 -2.17 5.89 7.66
C GLY A 388 -3.35 5.02 7.23
N SER A 389 -3.55 3.94 7.96
CA SER A 389 -4.56 2.93 7.67
C SER A 389 -5.99 3.35 8.05
N HIS A 390 -6.16 4.45 8.78
CA HIS A 390 -7.44 4.83 9.40
C HIS A 390 -8.10 6.09 8.84
N TYR A 391 -7.37 6.87 8.05
CA TYR A 391 -7.88 8.12 7.50
C TYR A 391 -7.39 8.32 6.08
N THR A 392 -8.26 8.83 5.23
CA THR A 392 -7.94 9.16 3.84
C THR A 392 -8.66 10.46 3.51
N VAL A 393 -8.08 11.27 2.64
CA VAL A 393 -8.79 12.36 1.96
C VAL A 393 -8.84 12.02 0.47
N ALA A 394 -10.01 12.17 -0.13
CA ALA A 394 -10.18 11.85 -1.53
C ALA A 394 -11.08 12.85 -2.23
N SER A 395 -10.65 13.23 -3.42
CA SER A 395 -11.39 14.03 -4.38
C SER A 395 -11.54 13.17 -5.62
N LEU A 396 -12.67 12.48 -5.74
CA LEU A 396 -12.96 11.59 -6.85
C LEU A 396 -14.04 12.19 -7.75
N MET A 397 -13.90 11.91 -9.04
CA MET A 397 -14.73 12.52 -10.09
C MET A 397 -14.72 14.06 -9.95
N LYS A 398 -15.36 14.79 -10.87
CA LYS A 398 -15.20 16.25 -10.89
C LYS A 398 -15.61 16.97 -9.58
N ASN A 399 -16.47 16.35 -8.76
CA ASN A 399 -17.12 17.00 -7.61
C ASN A 399 -17.30 16.15 -6.33
N TRP A 400 -16.81 14.90 -6.24
CA TRP A 400 -17.07 14.08 -5.04
C TRP A 400 -15.89 14.11 -4.08
N ASN A 401 -16.02 14.92 -3.02
CA ASN A 401 -15.00 15.07 -2.00
C ASN A 401 -15.44 14.35 -0.72
N PHE A 402 -14.59 13.45 -0.22
CA PHE A 402 -14.84 12.68 1.00
C PHE A 402 -13.57 12.51 1.83
N SER A 403 -13.76 12.21 3.12
CA SER A 403 -12.68 12.09 4.09
C SER A 403 -12.99 11.00 5.12
N GLY A 404 -11.96 10.45 5.75
CA GLY A 404 -12.09 9.43 6.78
C GLY A 404 -12.43 8.05 6.21
N PHE A 405 -13.24 7.27 6.94
CA PHE A 405 -13.47 5.85 6.64
C PHE A 405 -13.98 5.57 5.22
N PHE A 406 -14.98 6.32 4.73
CA PHE A 406 -15.51 6.13 3.37
C PHE A 406 -14.48 6.49 2.29
N ALA A 407 -13.60 7.46 2.56
CA ALA A 407 -12.48 7.76 1.67
C ALA A 407 -11.45 6.63 1.65
N SER A 408 -11.17 6.00 2.80
CA SER A 408 -10.29 4.83 2.86
C SER A 408 -10.88 3.67 2.06
N LEU A 409 -12.19 3.39 2.19
CA LEU A 409 -12.84 2.38 1.35
C LEU A 409 -12.74 2.70 -0.14
N ALA A 410 -12.89 3.98 -0.51
CA ALA A 410 -12.73 4.41 -1.90
C ALA A 410 -11.29 4.22 -2.41
N LYS A 411 -10.26 4.49 -1.60
CA LYS A 411 -8.85 4.22 -1.92
C LYS A 411 -8.62 2.74 -2.23
N HIS A 412 -9.09 1.83 -1.37
CA HIS A 412 -8.98 0.40 -1.65
C HIS A 412 -9.79 0.00 -2.89
N GLY A 413 -10.96 0.61 -3.11
CA GLY A 413 -11.74 0.43 -4.34
C GLY A 413 -11.00 0.84 -5.60
N ILE A 414 -10.21 1.92 -5.56
CA ILE A 414 -9.33 2.35 -6.66
C ILE A 414 -8.25 1.30 -6.92
N ASN A 415 -7.59 0.79 -5.87
CA ASN A 415 -6.55 -0.23 -6.03
C ASN A 415 -7.13 -1.53 -6.60
N LEU A 416 -8.33 -1.94 -6.15
CA LEU A 416 -9.06 -3.07 -6.74
C LEU A 416 -9.44 -2.85 -8.21
N TYR A 417 -9.91 -1.64 -8.54
CA TYR A 417 -10.21 -1.26 -9.93
C TYR A 417 -8.95 -1.37 -10.79
N PHE A 418 -7.82 -0.89 -10.29
CA PHE A 418 -6.53 -1.03 -10.96
C PHE A 418 -6.17 -2.49 -11.24
N TYR A 419 -6.20 -3.36 -10.23
CA TYR A 419 -5.87 -4.78 -10.40
C TYR A 419 -6.82 -5.47 -11.40
N SER A 420 -8.07 -5.02 -11.48
CA SER A 420 -9.03 -5.49 -12.49
C SER A 420 -8.64 -5.10 -13.93
N GLN A 421 -8.02 -3.92 -14.13
CA GLN A 421 -7.58 -3.45 -15.45
C GLN A 421 -6.40 -4.28 -15.98
N ILE A 422 -5.46 -4.68 -15.12
CA ILE A 422 -4.39 -5.60 -15.49
C ILE A 422 -4.86 -7.08 -15.53
N ARG A 423 -6.13 -7.32 -15.19
CA ARG A 423 -6.84 -8.61 -15.23
C ARG A 423 -6.26 -9.67 -14.30
N SER A 424 -5.77 -9.25 -13.14
CA SER A 424 -5.23 -10.17 -12.15
C SER A 424 -6.22 -10.42 -11.01
N GLY A 425 -7.00 -11.51 -11.13
CA GLY A 425 -7.84 -11.99 -10.03
C GLY A 425 -7.02 -12.45 -8.82
N TYR A 426 -5.80 -12.95 -9.07
CA TYR A 426 -4.83 -13.29 -8.04
C TYR A 426 -4.46 -12.07 -7.20
N SER A 427 -4.03 -10.97 -7.84
CA SER A 427 -3.65 -9.73 -7.15
C SER A 427 -4.83 -9.13 -6.40
N ILE A 428 -6.05 -9.13 -6.98
CA ILE A 428 -7.27 -8.70 -6.27
C ILE A 428 -7.45 -9.49 -4.97
N PHE A 429 -7.37 -10.82 -5.03
CA PHE A 429 -7.60 -11.67 -3.86
C PHE A 429 -6.51 -11.48 -2.80
N HIS A 430 -5.24 -11.45 -3.22
CA HIS A 430 -4.11 -11.24 -2.33
C HIS A 430 -4.12 -9.85 -1.70
N TYR A 431 -4.43 -8.82 -2.48
CA TYR A 431 -4.63 -7.46 -2.01
C TYR A 431 -5.65 -7.40 -0.88
N MET A 432 -6.86 -7.95 -1.12
CA MET A 432 -7.90 -8.00 -0.10
C MET A 432 -7.46 -8.75 1.15
N LEU A 433 -6.80 -9.90 0.98
CA LEU A 433 -6.30 -10.69 2.11
C LEU A 433 -5.28 -9.93 2.94
N ASP A 434 -4.36 -9.22 2.31
CA ASP A 434 -3.26 -8.58 2.99
C ASP A 434 -3.68 -7.27 3.66
N GLU A 435 -4.48 -6.44 2.99
CA GLU A 435 -4.95 -5.14 3.48
C GLU A 435 -6.07 -5.23 4.52
N PHE A 436 -6.97 -6.21 4.38
CA PHE A 436 -8.10 -6.33 5.30
C PHE A 436 -7.87 -7.41 6.35
N PHE A 437 -7.31 -8.55 5.95
CA PHE A 437 -7.33 -9.75 6.77
C PHE A 437 -5.98 -10.14 7.37
N ARG A 438 -4.82 -9.68 6.89
CA ARG A 438 -3.52 -10.13 7.42
C ARG A 438 -2.70 -9.03 8.08
N THR A 439 -3.07 -7.76 7.88
CA THR A 439 -2.40 -6.63 8.51
C THR A 439 -2.41 -6.77 10.03
N ALA A 440 -1.22 -6.60 10.61
CA ALA A 440 -0.98 -6.73 12.04
C ALA A 440 -1.36 -5.45 12.80
N ASN A 441 -1.42 -5.55 14.13
CA ASN A 441 -1.52 -4.41 15.05
C ASN A 441 -2.72 -3.47 14.82
N GLY A 442 -3.76 -3.98 14.15
CA GLY A 442 -4.95 -3.21 13.81
C GLY A 442 -4.73 -2.14 12.76
N ARG A 443 -3.62 -2.15 12.02
CA ARG A 443 -3.28 -1.17 10.97
C ARG A 443 -4.05 -1.43 9.67
N ASN A 444 -5.36 -1.51 9.75
CA ASN A 444 -6.25 -1.60 8.60
C ASN A 444 -7.46 -0.67 8.80
N PRO A 445 -8.27 -0.38 7.77
CA PRO A 445 -9.41 0.55 7.89
C PRO A 445 -10.41 0.22 9.00
N PHE A 446 -10.43 -1.04 9.43
CA PHE A 446 -11.35 -1.59 10.42
C PHE A 446 -10.71 -1.76 11.80
N ARG A 447 -9.53 -1.16 12.05
CA ARG A 447 -8.84 -1.20 13.35
C ARG A 447 -8.60 -2.61 13.87
N GLY A 448 -8.37 -3.56 12.96
CA GLY A 448 -8.10 -4.96 13.27
C GLY A 448 -9.33 -5.83 13.57
N THR A 449 -10.55 -5.29 13.57
CA THR A 449 -11.79 -6.05 13.84
C THR A 449 -12.01 -7.22 12.88
N ILE A 450 -11.57 -7.08 11.62
CA ILE A 450 -11.66 -8.13 10.60
C ILE A 450 -10.33 -8.86 10.33
N SER A 451 -9.24 -8.46 10.99
CA SER A 451 -7.92 -9.08 10.77
C SER A 451 -7.88 -10.50 11.34
N ARG A 452 -7.27 -11.45 10.62
CA ARG A 452 -6.97 -12.82 11.05
C ARG A 452 -6.09 -12.85 12.30
N GLN A 453 -5.24 -11.85 12.49
CA GLN A 453 -4.45 -11.72 13.72
C GLN A 453 -5.28 -11.18 14.91
N GLY A 454 -6.43 -10.53 14.64
CA GLY A 454 -7.41 -10.05 15.63
C GLY A 454 -8.57 -11.04 15.94
N ASN A 455 -8.89 -11.91 14.98
CA ASN A 455 -9.68 -13.15 15.02
C ASN A 455 -11.23 -13.12 14.90
N VAL A 456 -11.74 -14.17 14.22
CA VAL A 456 -13.10 -14.76 14.14
C VAL A 456 -14.29 -13.96 13.57
N LEU A 457 -14.12 -13.07 12.59
CA LEU A 457 -15.24 -12.53 11.80
C LEU A 457 -16.22 -13.64 11.36
N TRP A 458 -15.68 -14.78 10.91
CA TRP A 458 -16.49 -15.91 10.45
C TRP A 458 -17.20 -16.71 11.56
N ALA A 459 -16.85 -16.50 12.83
CA ALA A 459 -17.66 -17.03 13.93
C ALA A 459 -18.76 -16.05 14.37
N THR A 460 -18.80 -14.80 13.89
CA THR A 460 -19.88 -13.87 14.23
C THR A 460 -21.27 -14.40 13.81
N PRO A 461 -21.49 -14.95 12.59
CA PRO A 461 -22.78 -15.53 12.24
C PRO A 461 -23.17 -16.69 13.16
N LEU A 462 -22.20 -17.57 13.48
CA LEU A 462 -22.40 -18.68 14.40
C LEU A 462 -22.72 -18.21 15.81
N ARG A 463 -22.07 -17.14 16.27
CA ARG A 463 -22.31 -16.51 17.57
C ARG A 463 -23.71 -15.92 17.67
N ILE A 464 -24.15 -15.20 16.63
CA ILE A 464 -25.52 -14.65 16.56
C ILE A 464 -26.53 -15.80 16.56
N PHE A 465 -26.29 -16.85 15.77
CA PHE A 465 -27.15 -18.03 15.73
C PHE A 465 -27.29 -18.68 17.11
N LEU A 466 -26.17 -18.94 17.81
CA LEU A 466 -26.21 -19.50 19.17
C LEU A 466 -26.88 -18.56 20.18
N GLY A 467 -26.67 -17.25 20.03
CA GLY A 467 -27.31 -16.24 20.86
C GLY A 467 -28.84 -16.27 20.73
N VAL A 468 -29.33 -16.29 19.48
CA VAL A 468 -30.77 -16.42 19.18
C VAL A 468 -31.31 -17.75 19.66
N PHE A 469 -30.59 -18.85 19.43
CA PHE A 469 -30.99 -20.19 19.87
C PHE A 469 -31.31 -20.24 21.37
N TRP A 470 -30.41 -19.74 22.22
CA TRP A 470 -30.63 -19.77 23.67
C TRP A 470 -31.76 -18.84 24.13
N ILE A 471 -31.95 -17.69 23.48
CA ILE A 471 -33.08 -16.82 23.79
C ILE A 471 -34.40 -17.52 23.44
N LEU A 472 -34.46 -18.20 22.29
CA LEU A 472 -35.66 -18.95 21.89
C LEU A 472 -35.94 -20.14 22.82
N ALA A 473 -34.90 -20.90 23.18
CA ALA A 473 -35.02 -22.00 24.14
C ALA A 473 -35.60 -21.52 25.49
N ALA A 474 -35.10 -20.38 25.98
CA ALA A 474 -35.63 -19.76 27.19
C ALA A 474 -37.10 -19.35 27.05
N VAL A 475 -37.49 -18.72 25.92
CA VAL A 475 -38.88 -18.29 25.69
C VAL A 475 -39.84 -19.47 25.59
N GLU A 476 -39.45 -20.55 24.92
CA GLU A 476 -40.26 -21.78 24.83
C GLU A 476 -40.48 -22.40 26.21
N SER A 477 -39.43 -22.44 27.05
CA SER A 477 -39.54 -22.91 28.43
C SER A 477 -40.43 -22.02 29.32
N LEU A 478 -40.52 -20.71 29.02
CA LEU A 478 -41.37 -19.74 29.74
C LEU A 478 -42.86 -19.83 29.37
N GLY A 479 -43.21 -20.43 28.23
CA GLY A 479 -44.60 -20.65 27.80
C GLY A 479 -45.38 -21.63 28.69
N HIS A 480 -44.67 -22.48 29.46
CA HIS A 480 -45.25 -23.35 30.48
C HIS A 480 -45.30 -22.64 31.84
N LEU A 481 -46.25 -21.72 31.99
CA LEU A 481 -46.51 -20.83 33.15
C LEU A 481 -46.87 -21.54 34.49
N GLY A 482 -46.49 -22.80 34.70
CA GLY A 482 -46.90 -23.61 35.86
C GLY A 482 -45.89 -23.76 37.00
N ASN A 483 -44.58 -23.73 36.75
CA ASN A 483 -43.56 -24.09 37.77
C ASN A 483 -42.43 -23.07 37.85
N PHE A 484 -42.78 -21.84 38.23
CA PHE A 484 -41.86 -20.70 38.31
C PHE A 484 -40.85 -20.79 39.47
N TYR A 485 -41.02 -21.73 40.40
CA TYR A 485 -40.11 -21.88 41.52
C TYR A 485 -39.43 -23.26 41.47
N TRP A 486 -38.12 -23.21 41.20
CA TRP A 486 -37.08 -24.21 41.45
C TRP A 486 -36.61 -25.17 40.33
N GLN A 487 -37.31 -25.35 39.19
CA GLN A 487 -36.77 -26.18 38.08
C GLN A 487 -36.71 -25.51 36.69
N GLY A 488 -37.63 -24.60 36.33
CA GLY A 488 -37.57 -23.87 35.05
C GLY A 488 -36.81 -22.54 35.10
N GLY A 489 -37.01 -21.74 36.15
CA GLY A 489 -36.58 -20.33 36.16
C GLY A 489 -35.06 -20.08 36.09
N LEU A 490 -34.24 -20.89 36.76
CA LEU A 490 -32.79 -20.70 36.75
C LEU A 490 -32.17 -21.10 35.40
N ALA A 491 -32.66 -22.18 34.78
CA ALA A 491 -32.20 -22.61 33.47
C ALA A 491 -32.54 -21.56 32.41
N SER A 492 -33.81 -21.13 32.31
CA SER A 492 -34.24 -20.08 31.37
C SER A 492 -33.50 -18.76 31.60
N PHE A 493 -33.19 -18.41 32.84
CA PHE A 493 -32.41 -17.22 33.16
C PHE A 493 -30.96 -17.32 32.65
N LEU A 494 -30.30 -18.46 32.87
CA LEU A 494 -28.95 -18.71 32.37
C LEU A 494 -28.91 -18.80 30.84
N GLU A 495 -29.94 -19.36 30.21
CA GLU A 495 -30.12 -19.37 28.75
C GLU A 495 -30.27 -17.95 28.19
N ILE A 496 -31.05 -17.08 28.84
CA ILE A 496 -31.15 -15.66 28.46
C ILE A 496 -29.80 -14.95 28.60
N ILE A 497 -29.06 -15.20 29.69
CA ILE A 497 -27.73 -14.59 29.89
C ILE A 497 -26.75 -15.06 28.81
N ALA A 498 -26.67 -16.38 28.57
CA ALA A 498 -25.81 -16.95 27.54
C ALA A 498 -26.19 -16.40 26.16
N GLY A 499 -27.49 -16.40 25.86
CA GLY A 499 -28.07 -15.94 24.61
C GLY A 499 -27.79 -14.46 24.35
N ALA A 500 -28.08 -13.60 25.32
CA ALA A 500 -27.83 -12.15 25.22
C ALA A 500 -26.33 -11.85 25.09
N GLY A 501 -25.48 -12.49 25.91
CA GLY A 501 -24.02 -12.32 25.88
C GLY A 501 -23.42 -12.72 24.52
N LEU A 502 -23.85 -13.86 23.97
CA LEU A 502 -23.45 -14.29 22.63
C LEU A 502 -24.03 -13.37 21.54
N LEU A 503 -25.30 -12.96 21.62
CA LEU A 503 -25.93 -12.14 20.60
C LEU A 503 -25.20 -10.79 20.43
N ILE A 504 -25.05 -10.04 21.54
CA ILE A 504 -24.39 -8.72 21.53
C ILE A 504 -22.85 -8.83 21.48
N GLY A 505 -22.31 -10.01 21.73
CA GLY A 505 -20.87 -10.26 21.76
C GLY A 505 -20.19 -9.66 23.00
N LEU A 506 -20.81 -9.78 24.18
CA LEU A 506 -20.25 -9.39 25.47
C LEU A 506 -19.86 -10.64 26.26
N PHE A 507 -18.63 -10.68 26.75
CA PHE A 507 -18.01 -11.80 27.45
C PHE A 507 -18.18 -13.12 26.70
N THR A 508 -17.92 -13.10 25.39
CA THR A 508 -18.19 -14.23 24.48
C THR A 508 -17.51 -15.53 24.88
N TRP A 509 -16.33 -15.46 25.49
CA TRP A 509 -15.66 -16.64 26.04
C TRP A 509 -16.47 -17.26 27.19
N SER A 510 -16.91 -16.46 28.16
CA SER A 510 -17.71 -16.91 29.31
C SER A 510 -19.11 -17.35 28.88
N ALA A 511 -19.76 -16.61 27.97
CA ALA A 511 -21.07 -16.96 27.43
C ALA A 511 -21.01 -18.26 26.60
N GLY A 512 -19.92 -18.50 25.88
CA GLY A 512 -19.65 -19.77 25.20
C GLY A 512 -19.50 -20.95 26.17
N ILE A 513 -18.80 -20.77 27.29
CA ILE A 513 -18.73 -21.79 28.34
C ILE A 513 -20.11 -22.08 28.92
N LEU A 514 -20.87 -21.03 29.24
CA LEU A 514 -22.21 -21.20 29.78
C LEU A 514 -23.11 -21.96 28.80
N SER A 515 -23.01 -21.66 27.50
CA SER A 515 -23.67 -22.40 26.42
C SER A 515 -23.28 -23.89 26.40
N ILE A 516 -22.00 -24.23 26.56
CA ILE A 516 -21.55 -25.63 26.66
C ILE A 516 -22.15 -26.32 27.87
N LEU A 517 -22.15 -25.65 29.03
CA LEU A 517 -22.70 -26.20 30.26
C LEU A 517 -24.21 -26.44 30.17
N LEU A 518 -24.95 -25.51 29.55
CA LEU A 518 -26.38 -25.65 29.30
C LEU A 518 -26.67 -26.81 28.34
N ALA A 519 -25.89 -26.97 27.27
CA ALA A 519 -26.03 -28.08 26.34
C ALA A 519 -25.73 -29.44 27.00
N LEU A 520 -24.70 -29.52 27.85
CA LEU A 520 -24.38 -30.73 28.62
C LEU A 520 -25.45 -31.03 29.67
N ALA A 521 -25.99 -30.02 30.35
CA ALA A 521 -27.10 -30.21 31.27
C ALA A 521 -28.34 -30.74 30.54
N ALA A 522 -28.71 -30.15 29.40
CA ALA A 522 -29.81 -30.62 28.57
C ALA A 522 -29.60 -32.08 28.12
N TRP A 523 -28.36 -32.46 27.76
CA TRP A 523 -28.02 -33.87 27.47
C TRP A 523 -28.29 -34.77 28.68
N ILE A 524 -27.76 -34.42 29.86
CA ILE A 524 -27.90 -35.24 31.06
C ILE A 524 -29.37 -35.44 31.45
N PHE A 525 -30.21 -34.40 31.32
CA PHE A 525 -31.60 -34.43 31.78
C PHE A 525 -32.59 -34.94 30.72
N ASN A 526 -32.35 -34.67 29.43
CA ASN A 526 -33.30 -34.97 28.35
C ASN A 526 -32.82 -36.08 27.39
N GLY A 527 -31.61 -36.59 27.58
CA GLY A 527 -30.98 -37.56 26.69
C GLY A 527 -30.17 -36.89 25.58
N PHE A 528 -29.39 -37.72 24.88
CA PHE A 528 -28.51 -37.27 23.80
C PHE A 528 -29.30 -36.82 22.58
N ASP A 529 -28.99 -35.64 22.07
CA ASP A 529 -29.43 -35.17 20.75
C ASP A 529 -28.24 -34.60 19.96
N ILE A 530 -28.21 -34.85 18.65
CA ILE A 530 -27.10 -34.40 17.79
C ILE A 530 -26.95 -32.87 17.76
N SER A 531 -28.04 -32.11 17.96
CA SER A 531 -28.01 -30.65 18.07
C SER A 531 -27.15 -30.17 19.24
N GLN A 532 -27.07 -30.93 20.33
CA GLN A 532 -26.23 -30.60 21.49
C GLN A 532 -24.74 -30.61 21.10
N LEU A 533 -24.30 -31.52 20.22
CA LEU A 533 -22.93 -31.50 19.70
C LEU A 533 -22.66 -30.26 18.85
N PHE A 534 -23.60 -29.87 17.98
CA PHE A 534 -23.46 -28.64 17.19
C PHE A 534 -23.37 -27.40 18.08
N ILE A 535 -24.16 -27.34 19.16
CA ILE A 535 -24.11 -26.26 20.14
C ILE A 535 -22.76 -26.25 20.86
N ILE A 536 -22.26 -27.41 21.31
CA ILE A 536 -20.97 -27.51 22.00
C ILE A 536 -19.82 -27.10 21.08
N PHE A 537 -19.73 -27.66 19.87
CA PHE A 537 -18.68 -27.31 18.91
C PHE A 537 -18.80 -25.86 18.43
N GLY A 538 -20.02 -25.37 18.23
CA GLY A 538 -20.24 -23.97 17.88
C GLY A 538 -19.83 -23.02 19.00
N SER A 539 -20.12 -23.40 20.25
CA SER A 539 -19.72 -22.64 21.44
C SER A 539 -18.20 -22.59 21.59
N LEU A 540 -17.51 -23.71 21.36
CA LEU A 540 -16.04 -23.75 21.33
C LEU A 540 -15.47 -22.84 20.24
N ALA A 541 -16.08 -22.81 19.05
CA ALA A 541 -15.63 -21.94 17.97
C ALA A 541 -15.78 -20.45 18.29
N VAL A 542 -16.89 -20.05 18.92
CA VAL A 542 -17.14 -18.62 19.26
C VAL A 542 -16.33 -18.14 20.46
N MET A 543 -15.87 -19.04 21.33
CA MET A 543 -14.97 -18.73 22.44
C MET A 543 -13.61 -18.18 22.00
N ASN A 544 -13.22 -18.34 20.72
CA ASN A 544 -11.96 -17.83 20.18
C ASN A 544 -11.92 -16.29 19.98
N GLY A 545 -12.75 -15.54 20.72
CA GLY A 545 -12.78 -14.08 20.67
C GLY A 545 -13.73 -13.49 19.64
N SER A 546 -14.78 -14.21 19.24
CA SER A 546 -15.79 -13.73 18.26
C SER A 546 -16.47 -12.40 18.66
N GLY A 547 -16.50 -12.06 19.95
CA GLY A 547 -16.96 -10.77 20.46
C GLY A 547 -16.04 -9.59 20.12
N ARG A 548 -14.73 -9.83 19.99
CA ARG A 548 -13.74 -8.80 19.65
C ARG A 548 -13.76 -8.44 18.16
N GLY A 549 -14.22 -9.35 17.29
CA GLY A 549 -14.40 -9.08 15.87
C GLY A 549 -15.57 -8.12 15.63
N PHE A 550 -16.79 -8.52 16.02
CA PHE A 550 -17.98 -7.69 15.85
C PHE A 550 -18.92 -7.81 17.07
N GLY A 551 -18.65 -7.08 18.14
CA GLY A 551 -19.41 -7.15 19.39
C GLY A 551 -18.88 -6.21 20.47
N VAL A 552 -19.54 -6.22 21.62
CA VAL A 552 -19.21 -5.33 22.75
C VAL A 552 -17.83 -5.64 23.36
N ASP A 553 -17.35 -6.87 23.27
CA ASP A 553 -16.01 -7.28 23.74
C ASP A 553 -14.88 -6.47 23.09
N PHE A 554 -15.08 -5.91 21.90
CA PHE A 554 -14.12 -5.01 21.27
C PHE A 554 -13.80 -3.79 22.15
N PHE A 555 -14.78 -3.27 22.88
CA PHE A 555 -14.63 -2.13 23.79
C PHE A 555 -14.44 -2.58 25.24
N ALA A 556 -15.23 -3.56 25.68
CA ALA A 556 -15.26 -3.98 27.07
C ALA A 556 -13.95 -4.65 27.50
N VAL A 557 -13.36 -5.53 26.68
CA VAL A 557 -12.18 -6.29 27.09
C VAL A 557 -10.94 -5.40 27.23
N PRO A 558 -10.60 -4.50 26.28
CA PRO A 558 -9.48 -3.56 26.47
C PRO A 558 -9.70 -2.61 27.65
N LEU A 559 -10.95 -2.18 27.89
CA LEU A 559 -11.29 -1.34 29.04
C LEU A 559 -11.01 -2.06 30.36
N LEU A 560 -11.47 -3.31 30.50
CA LEU A 560 -11.20 -4.13 31.67
C LEU A 560 -9.70 -4.38 31.85
N GLN A 561 -8.97 -4.67 30.78
CA GLN A 561 -7.52 -4.84 30.84
C GLN A 561 -6.82 -3.55 31.28
N LYS A 562 -7.29 -2.38 30.86
CA LYS A 562 -6.75 -1.09 31.29
C LYS A 562 -7.03 -0.80 32.76
N ILE A 563 -8.22 -1.16 33.25
CA ILE A 563 -8.64 -0.94 34.65
C ILE A 563 -7.90 -1.92 35.58
N PHE A 564 -8.02 -3.22 35.31
CA PHE A 564 -7.50 -4.27 36.19
C PHE A 564 -6.02 -4.60 35.95
N GLY A 565 -5.55 -4.50 34.71
CA GLY A 565 -4.16 -4.82 34.36
C GLY A 565 -3.16 -3.88 35.04
N LYS A 566 -3.49 -2.60 35.19
CA LYS A 566 -2.66 -1.64 35.93
C LYS A 566 -2.54 -2.00 37.41
N ALA A 567 -3.61 -2.50 38.02
CA ALA A 567 -3.61 -2.90 39.43
C ALA A 567 -2.74 -4.14 39.67
N TRP A 568 -2.70 -5.08 38.72
CA TRP A 568 -1.96 -6.33 38.86
C TRP A 568 -0.49 -6.24 38.40
N TYR A 569 -0.22 -5.55 37.28
CA TYR A 569 1.11 -5.52 36.64
C TYR A 569 1.84 -4.18 36.79
N GLY A 570 1.21 -3.15 37.36
CA GLY A 570 1.77 -1.80 37.45
C GLY A 570 1.75 -1.04 36.13
N GLN A 571 2.43 0.11 36.08
CA GLN A 571 2.67 0.86 34.84
C GLN A 571 4.11 0.63 34.39
N SER A 572 4.29 0.14 33.16
CA SER A 572 5.63 0.05 32.56
C SER A 572 6.13 1.48 32.34
N LYS A 573 7.22 1.83 33.01
CA LYS A 573 7.93 3.10 32.84
C LYS A 573 9.37 2.77 32.52
N SER A 574 9.90 3.41 31.50
CA SER A 574 11.31 3.31 31.13
C SER A 574 12.15 3.98 32.22
N GLN A 575 13.11 3.25 32.81
CA GLN A 575 13.87 3.68 34.00
C GLN A 575 15.13 4.50 33.65
N TYR A 576 15.24 5.03 32.43
CA TYR A 576 16.48 5.64 31.95
C TYR A 576 16.82 6.96 32.68
N ASP A 577 15.81 7.76 33.05
CA ASP A 577 16.00 9.03 33.78
C ASP A 577 16.43 8.87 35.25
N ASP A 578 16.35 7.65 35.79
CA ASP A 578 16.59 7.37 37.21
C ASP A 578 18.02 6.87 37.48
N LEU A 579 18.88 6.75 36.46
CA LEU A 579 20.30 6.42 36.63
C LEU A 579 21.20 7.65 36.88
N ASP A 580 20.70 8.85 36.57
CA ASP A 580 21.36 10.14 36.86
C ASP A 580 20.83 10.83 38.14
N LYS A 581 19.95 10.16 38.89
CA LYS A 581 19.50 10.56 40.24
C LYS A 581 20.10 9.64 41.29
#